data_AF-A0A951JXL5-F1
#
_entry.id   AF-A0A951JXL5-F1
#
_cell.length_a   1.000
_cell.length_b   1.000
_cell.length_c   1.000
_cell.angle_alpha   90.00
_cell.angle_beta   90.00
_cell.angle_gamma   90.00
#
_symmetry.space_group_name_H-M   'P 1'
#
loop_
_entity.id
_entity.type
_entity.pdbx_description
1 polymer ?
#
loop_
_entity_poly.entity_id
_entity_poly.type
_entity_poly.pdbx_seq_one_letter_code
_entity_poly.pdbx_strand_id
1 'polypeptide(L)'
;MNVDAVGRRVEDLLDQIAARDEVAAELTEELVRELMALYGAGLGRLLDRMAGAAPEALRALTTDPLVDGLLMLHDLHPDDIGARIEAALEEVRPYLASHGGGVQLLGVADGVAHLQLEGSCEGCGSSQVTLQHAVEGAVLEAAPEIERLEVAGVTAPSANGLIPAESLSLRRRDVGGGEELGWEPLPAADAPPDLVATQQVNGARLAIVRIDDQLYAYRDACPSCDGSLAGGPVHGDLLDCPGCGSMFDVRRAGRAADGGRGLDPVPLLDDGDGVRVAAGALR
;
A
#
# COMPACT_ATOMS: atom_id res chain seq x y z
N MET A 1 -21.81 9.13 -10.90
CA MET A 1 -22.53 8.42 -9.83
C MET A 1 -21.47 7.80 -8.94
N ASN A 2 -21.53 7.96 -7.61
CA ASN A 2 -20.50 7.40 -6.72
C ASN A 2 -20.93 5.98 -6.33
N VAL A 3 -20.21 4.95 -6.79
CA VAL A 3 -20.58 3.54 -6.62
C VAL A 3 -20.51 3.13 -5.15
N ASP A 4 -19.50 3.57 -4.40
CA ASP A 4 -19.39 3.28 -2.97
C ASP A 4 -20.55 3.88 -2.16
N ALA A 5 -21.00 5.07 -2.55
CA ALA A 5 -22.16 5.71 -1.94
C ALA A 5 -23.46 4.96 -2.26
N VAL A 6 -23.58 4.40 -3.46
CA VAL A 6 -24.74 3.57 -3.84
C VAL A 6 -24.70 2.22 -3.12
N GLY A 7 -23.53 1.56 -3.07
CA GLY A 7 -23.32 0.29 -2.35
C GLY A 7 -23.70 0.40 -0.88
N ARG A 8 -23.11 1.37 -0.16
CA ARG A 8 -23.46 1.64 1.25
C ARG A 8 -24.95 1.94 1.44
N ARG A 9 -25.55 2.65 0.49
CA ARG A 9 -26.99 2.96 0.55
C ARG A 9 -27.84 1.70 0.39
N VAL A 10 -27.44 0.76 -0.46
CA VAL A 10 -28.13 -0.53 -0.63
C VAL A 10 -28.00 -1.36 0.66
N GLU A 11 -26.79 -1.46 1.22
CA GLU A 11 -26.54 -2.14 2.50
C GLU A 11 -27.39 -1.55 3.64
N ASP A 12 -27.36 -0.23 3.82
CA ASP A 12 -28.17 0.48 4.81
C ASP A 12 -29.67 0.18 4.69
N LEU A 13 -30.16 0.01 3.46
CA LEU A 13 -31.57 -0.30 3.20
C LEU A 13 -31.88 -1.75 3.52
N LEU A 14 -30.99 -2.70 3.19
CA LEU A 14 -31.14 -4.11 3.54
C LEU A 14 -31.14 -4.29 5.06
N ASP A 15 -30.20 -3.64 5.78
CA ASP A 15 -30.14 -3.67 7.24
C ASP A 15 -31.42 -3.11 7.89
N GLN A 16 -31.95 -2.02 7.34
CA GLN A 16 -33.21 -1.44 7.82
C GLN A 16 -34.41 -2.35 7.57
N ILE A 17 -34.40 -3.16 6.51
CA ILE A 17 -35.44 -4.15 6.23
C ILE A 17 -35.30 -5.31 7.21
N ALA A 18 -34.08 -5.86 7.37
CA ALA A 18 -33.78 -6.96 8.28
C ALA A 18 -34.13 -6.63 9.74
N ALA A 19 -33.87 -5.40 10.17
CA ALA A 19 -34.23 -4.93 11.51
C ALA A 19 -35.76 -4.90 11.78
N ARG A 20 -36.59 -4.93 10.73
CA ARG A 20 -38.06 -4.87 10.83
C ARG A 20 -38.72 -6.21 10.55
N ASP A 21 -38.25 -6.94 9.55
CA ASP A 21 -38.84 -8.20 9.09
C ASP A 21 -37.78 -9.04 8.35
N GLU A 22 -37.41 -10.17 8.96
CA GLU A 22 -36.42 -11.12 8.45
C GLU A 22 -36.87 -11.75 7.12
N VAL A 23 -38.17 -12.06 6.97
CA VAL A 23 -38.70 -12.64 5.72
C VAL A 23 -38.69 -11.62 4.59
N ALA A 24 -39.02 -10.36 4.90
CA ALA A 24 -38.92 -9.29 3.91
C ALA A 24 -37.48 -9.03 3.47
N ALA A 25 -36.50 -9.19 4.37
CA ALA A 25 -35.09 -9.07 4.05
C ALA A 25 -34.64 -10.19 3.10
N GLU A 26 -34.96 -11.45 3.41
CA GLU A 26 -34.65 -12.60 2.56
C GLU A 26 -35.21 -12.45 1.14
N LEU A 27 -36.48 -12.05 1.01
CA LEU A 27 -37.12 -11.81 -0.30
C LEU A 27 -36.48 -10.63 -1.05
N THR A 28 -36.01 -9.61 -0.34
CA THR A 28 -35.35 -8.46 -0.95
C THR A 28 -33.97 -8.86 -1.46
N GLU A 29 -33.20 -9.62 -0.69
CA GLU A 29 -31.91 -10.17 -1.11
C GLU A 29 -32.07 -11.09 -2.32
N GLU A 30 -33.09 -11.95 -2.33
CA GLU A 30 -33.42 -12.80 -3.48
C GLU A 30 -33.74 -11.95 -4.72
N LEU A 31 -34.58 -10.91 -4.60
CA LEU A 31 -34.88 -9.99 -5.69
C LEU A 31 -33.62 -9.31 -6.24
N VAL A 32 -32.75 -8.80 -5.36
CA VAL A 32 -31.49 -8.16 -5.75
C VAL A 32 -30.60 -9.14 -6.50
N ARG A 33 -30.46 -10.38 -5.99
CA ARG A 33 -29.69 -11.45 -6.64
C ARG A 33 -30.21 -11.75 -8.05
N GLU A 34 -31.53 -11.89 -8.21
CA GLU A 34 -32.16 -12.16 -9.51
C GLU A 34 -31.96 -10.99 -10.50
N LEU A 35 -32.07 -9.74 -10.03
CA LEU A 35 -31.81 -8.57 -10.85
C LEU A 35 -30.34 -8.50 -11.29
N MET A 36 -29.39 -8.73 -10.38
CA MET A 36 -27.96 -8.77 -10.71
C MET A 36 -27.65 -9.88 -11.71
N ALA A 37 -28.24 -11.07 -11.54
CA ALA A 37 -28.08 -12.17 -12.48
C ALA A 37 -28.63 -11.83 -13.87
N LEU A 38 -29.81 -11.19 -13.94
CA LEU A 38 -30.41 -10.75 -15.20
C LEU A 38 -29.55 -9.71 -15.92
N TYR A 39 -29.07 -8.69 -15.21
CA TYR A 39 -28.22 -7.65 -15.79
C TYR A 39 -26.86 -8.19 -16.22
N GLY A 40 -26.22 -9.04 -15.41
CA GLY A 40 -24.98 -9.72 -15.76
C GLY A 40 -25.13 -10.57 -17.03
N ALA A 41 -26.20 -11.36 -17.13
CA ALA A 41 -26.47 -12.16 -18.33
C ALA A 41 -26.71 -11.31 -19.59
N GLY A 42 -27.35 -10.14 -19.44
CA GLY A 42 -27.53 -9.18 -20.53
C GLY A 42 -26.21 -8.55 -20.96
N LEU A 43 -25.40 -8.11 -20.00
CA LEU A 43 -24.09 -7.50 -20.23
C LEU A 43 -23.14 -8.49 -20.89
N GLY A 44 -23.04 -9.74 -20.40
CA GLY A 44 -22.20 -10.77 -21.01
C GLY A 44 -22.52 -11.00 -22.48
N ARG A 45 -23.81 -11.10 -22.84
CA ARG A 45 -24.23 -11.24 -24.25
C ARG A 45 -23.88 -10.03 -25.12
N LEU A 46 -23.82 -8.82 -24.54
CA LEU A 46 -23.38 -7.62 -25.26
C LEU A 46 -21.88 -7.68 -25.51
N LEU A 47 -21.10 -8.02 -24.48
CA LEU A 47 -19.64 -8.11 -24.57
C LEU A 47 -19.21 -9.22 -25.54
N ASP A 48 -19.86 -10.39 -25.52
CA ASP A 48 -19.61 -11.48 -26.48
C ASP A 48 -19.77 -11.02 -27.93
N ARG A 49 -20.80 -10.21 -28.20
CA ARG A 49 -21.04 -9.65 -29.54
C ARG A 49 -20.01 -8.60 -29.91
N MET A 50 -19.53 -7.81 -28.95
CA MET A 50 -18.52 -6.78 -29.15
C MET A 50 -17.13 -7.38 -29.36
N ALA A 51 -16.78 -8.44 -28.63
CA ALA A 51 -15.47 -9.09 -28.69
C ALA A 51 -15.10 -9.54 -30.10
N GLY A 52 -16.09 -10.03 -30.88
CA GLY A 52 -15.88 -10.43 -32.27
C GLY A 52 -15.77 -9.27 -33.28
N ALA A 53 -16.24 -8.06 -32.93
CA ALA A 53 -16.32 -6.93 -33.83
C ALA A 53 -15.30 -5.82 -33.55
N ALA A 54 -14.95 -5.60 -32.28
CA ALA A 54 -14.09 -4.51 -31.82
C ALA A 54 -13.38 -4.87 -30.49
N PRO A 55 -12.38 -5.77 -30.51
CA PRO A 55 -11.68 -6.20 -29.29
C PRO A 55 -10.94 -5.07 -28.57
N GLU A 56 -10.45 -4.06 -29.31
CA GLU A 56 -9.81 -2.88 -28.71
C GLU A 56 -10.83 -1.99 -27.98
N ALA A 57 -12.06 -1.89 -28.49
CA ALA A 57 -13.12 -1.14 -27.82
C ALA A 57 -13.55 -1.82 -26.52
N LEU A 58 -13.53 -3.16 -26.47
CA LEU A 58 -13.79 -3.92 -25.24
C LEU A 58 -12.75 -3.61 -24.16
N ARG A 59 -11.45 -3.58 -24.51
CA ARG A 59 -10.40 -3.17 -23.57
C ARG A 59 -10.49 -1.70 -23.18
N ALA A 60 -10.92 -0.82 -24.07
CA ALA A 60 -11.09 0.59 -23.73
C ALA A 60 -12.17 0.81 -22.64
N LEU A 61 -13.14 -0.10 -22.50
CA LEU A 61 -14.17 0.00 -21.47
C LEU A 61 -13.60 -0.09 -20.04
N THR A 62 -12.52 -0.85 -19.83
CA THR A 62 -11.90 -1.02 -18.51
C THR A 62 -11.12 0.24 -18.07
N THR A 63 -10.97 1.24 -18.95
CA THR A 63 -10.38 2.53 -18.58
C THR A 63 -11.34 3.43 -17.78
N ASP A 64 -12.64 3.12 -17.79
CA ASP A 64 -13.62 3.78 -16.94
C ASP A 64 -13.80 2.96 -15.65
N PRO A 65 -13.46 3.50 -14.46
CA PRO A 65 -13.52 2.76 -13.21
C PRO A 65 -14.90 2.20 -12.84
N LEU A 66 -15.98 2.87 -13.28
CA LEU A 66 -17.34 2.41 -13.02
C LEU A 66 -17.68 1.20 -13.89
N VAL A 67 -17.24 1.24 -15.14
CA VAL A 67 -17.44 0.12 -16.08
C VAL A 67 -16.58 -1.05 -15.67
N ASP A 68 -15.32 -0.81 -15.32
CA ASP A 68 -14.40 -1.83 -14.86
C ASP A 68 -14.94 -2.58 -13.62
N GLY A 69 -15.37 -1.84 -12.59
CA GLY A 69 -16.00 -2.40 -11.40
C GLY A 69 -17.27 -3.21 -11.70
N LEU A 70 -18.09 -2.78 -12.67
CA LEU A 70 -19.29 -3.51 -13.08
C LEU A 70 -18.95 -4.83 -13.78
N LEU A 71 -17.90 -4.83 -14.61
CA LEU A 71 -17.42 -6.03 -15.30
C LEU A 71 -16.84 -7.03 -14.29
N MET A 72 -16.06 -6.57 -13.32
CA MET A 72 -15.55 -7.41 -12.23
C MET A 72 -16.68 -8.01 -11.38
N LEU A 73 -17.66 -7.20 -10.97
CA LEU A 73 -18.81 -7.66 -10.17
C LEU A 73 -19.60 -8.79 -10.84
N HIS A 74 -19.59 -8.83 -12.17
CA HIS A 74 -20.31 -9.83 -12.97
C HIS A 74 -19.43 -10.95 -13.54
N ASP A 75 -18.13 -11.01 -13.20
CA ASP A 75 -17.17 -11.97 -13.77
C ASP A 75 -17.10 -11.89 -15.31
N LEU A 76 -17.07 -10.64 -15.82
CA LEU A 76 -17.09 -10.31 -17.25
C LEU A 76 -15.86 -9.50 -17.69
N HIS A 77 -14.84 -9.39 -16.84
CA HIS A 77 -13.62 -8.65 -17.16
C HIS A 77 -12.89 -9.31 -18.35
N PRO A 78 -12.41 -8.54 -19.35
CA PRO A 78 -11.79 -9.11 -20.56
C PRO A 78 -10.42 -9.76 -20.30
N ASP A 79 -9.68 -9.26 -19.31
CA ASP A 79 -8.43 -9.87 -18.86
C ASP A 79 -8.69 -10.83 -17.69
N ASP A 80 -7.99 -11.96 -17.71
CA ASP A 80 -8.08 -12.94 -16.63
C ASP A 80 -7.48 -12.40 -15.31
N ILE A 81 -7.77 -13.11 -14.22
CA ILE A 81 -7.32 -12.74 -12.87
C ILE A 81 -5.79 -12.57 -12.83
N GLY A 82 -5.04 -13.47 -13.45
CA GLY A 82 -3.57 -13.42 -13.43
C GLY A 82 -3.03 -12.20 -14.16
N ALA A 83 -3.60 -11.86 -15.31
CA ALA A 83 -3.24 -10.68 -16.08
C ALA A 83 -3.56 -9.38 -15.33
N ARG A 84 -4.70 -9.30 -14.64
CA ARG A 84 -5.05 -8.16 -13.77
C ARG A 84 -4.08 -8.02 -12.60
N ILE A 85 -3.77 -9.12 -11.93
CA ILE A 85 -2.80 -9.13 -10.83
C ILE A 85 -1.42 -8.69 -11.35
N GLU A 86 -0.95 -9.23 -12.47
CA GLU A 86 0.36 -8.86 -13.02
C GLU A 86 0.43 -7.38 -13.40
N ALA A 87 -0.65 -6.82 -13.97
CA ALA A 87 -0.75 -5.39 -14.24
C ALA A 87 -0.65 -4.55 -12.96
N ALA A 88 -1.36 -4.93 -11.90
CA ALA A 88 -1.27 -4.27 -10.59
C ALA A 88 0.13 -4.39 -9.96
N LEU A 89 0.77 -5.57 -10.09
CA LEU A 89 2.13 -5.77 -9.63
C LEU A 89 3.13 -4.87 -10.38
N GLU A 90 2.94 -4.67 -11.68
CA GLU A 90 3.80 -3.78 -12.49
C GLU A 90 3.76 -2.32 -11.98
N GLU A 91 2.61 -1.85 -11.50
CA GLU A 91 2.47 -0.51 -10.92
C GLU A 91 3.23 -0.36 -9.60
N VAL A 92 3.30 -1.42 -8.78
CA VAL A 92 4.02 -1.40 -7.50
C VAL A 92 5.50 -1.77 -7.61
N ARG A 93 5.95 -2.42 -8.71
CA ARG A 93 7.36 -2.79 -8.93
C ARG A 93 8.34 -1.62 -8.78
N PRO A 94 8.10 -0.41 -9.34
CA PRO A 94 8.99 0.74 -9.14
C PRO A 94 9.16 1.10 -7.65
N TYR A 95 8.08 1.03 -6.89
CA TYR A 95 8.09 1.27 -5.44
C TYR A 95 8.86 0.17 -4.70
N LEU A 96 8.66 -1.10 -5.02
CA LEU A 96 9.43 -2.19 -4.40
C LEU A 96 10.91 -2.12 -4.75
N ALA A 97 11.24 -1.79 -5.99
CA ALA A 97 12.61 -1.66 -6.48
C ALA A 97 13.37 -0.52 -5.77
N SER A 98 12.71 0.61 -5.47
CA SER A 98 13.33 1.70 -4.70
C SER A 98 13.67 1.30 -3.26
N HIS A 99 12.99 0.29 -2.72
CA HIS A 99 13.27 -0.33 -1.42
C HIS A 99 14.21 -1.56 -1.53
N GLY A 100 14.79 -1.80 -2.71
CA GLY A 100 15.71 -2.90 -2.97
C GLY A 100 15.05 -4.28 -2.99
N GLY A 101 13.74 -4.33 -3.22
CA GLY A 101 12.97 -5.55 -3.32
C GLY A 101 12.31 -5.75 -4.68
N GLY A 102 11.49 -6.79 -4.77
CA GLY A 102 10.70 -7.14 -5.94
C GLY A 102 9.53 -8.04 -5.57
N VAL A 103 8.66 -8.29 -6.54
CA VAL A 103 7.53 -9.22 -6.42
C VAL A 103 7.37 -9.99 -7.73
N GLN A 104 7.03 -11.26 -7.66
CA GLN A 104 6.64 -12.07 -8.81
C GLN A 104 5.33 -12.79 -8.51
N LEU A 105 4.43 -12.84 -9.49
CA LEU A 105 3.28 -13.72 -9.44
C LEU A 105 3.72 -15.14 -9.83
N LEU A 106 3.55 -16.09 -8.91
CA LEU A 106 3.82 -17.51 -9.16
C LEU A 106 2.61 -18.22 -9.78
N GLY A 107 1.41 -17.73 -9.50
CA GLY A 107 0.17 -18.25 -10.06
C GLY A 107 -1.03 -17.95 -9.17
N VAL A 108 -2.22 -18.29 -9.69
CA VAL A 108 -3.49 -18.17 -8.97
C VAL A 108 -4.17 -19.54 -8.99
N ALA A 109 -4.56 -20.04 -7.82
CA ALA A 109 -5.24 -21.31 -7.65
C ALA A 109 -6.25 -21.25 -6.50
N ASP A 110 -7.46 -21.74 -6.71
CA ASP A 110 -8.50 -21.87 -5.67
C ASP A 110 -8.75 -20.57 -4.86
N GLY A 111 -8.79 -19.43 -5.54
CA GLY A 111 -8.97 -18.11 -4.90
C GLY A 111 -7.74 -17.60 -4.13
N VAL A 112 -6.59 -18.27 -4.26
CA VAL A 112 -5.33 -17.91 -3.65
C VAL A 112 -4.35 -17.44 -4.71
N ALA A 113 -3.82 -16.23 -4.57
CA ALA A 113 -2.71 -15.76 -5.40
C ALA A 113 -1.38 -15.99 -4.68
N HIS A 114 -0.50 -16.75 -5.34
CA HIS A 114 0.83 -17.08 -4.83
C HIS A 114 1.82 -16.07 -5.38
N LEU A 115 2.48 -15.35 -4.49
CA LEU A 115 3.47 -14.31 -4.80
C LEU A 115 4.83 -14.73 -4.26
N GLN A 116 5.91 -14.26 -4.88
CA GLN A 116 7.26 -14.35 -4.34
C GLN A 116 7.81 -12.95 -4.19
N LEU A 117 8.22 -12.59 -2.98
CA LEU A 117 8.95 -11.35 -2.75
C LEU A 117 10.45 -11.58 -2.98
N GLU A 118 11.15 -10.57 -3.50
CA GLU A 118 12.57 -10.64 -3.80
C GLU A 118 13.35 -9.56 -3.01
N GLY A 119 14.65 -9.76 -2.82
CA GLY A 119 15.57 -8.73 -2.32
C GLY A 119 15.41 -8.39 -0.83
N SER A 120 15.43 -7.09 -0.48
CA SER A 120 15.27 -6.62 0.91
C SER A 120 13.97 -7.12 1.57
N CYS A 121 12.97 -7.46 0.74
CA CYS A 121 11.68 -8.00 1.16
C CYS A 121 11.78 -9.41 1.75
N GLU A 122 12.89 -10.14 1.61
CA GLU A 122 13.04 -11.50 2.17
C GLU A 122 13.70 -11.52 3.58
N GLY A 123 14.31 -10.42 4.05
CA GLY A 123 15.24 -10.46 5.20
C GLY A 123 15.02 -9.51 6.40
N CYS A 124 14.08 -8.56 6.38
CA CYS A 124 13.91 -7.58 7.46
C CYS A 124 12.45 -7.41 7.90
N GLY A 125 12.11 -7.87 9.11
CA GLY A 125 10.73 -8.03 9.58
C GLY A 125 9.89 -6.76 9.78
N SER A 126 10.50 -5.55 9.77
CA SER A 126 9.73 -4.29 9.89
C SER A 126 9.41 -3.64 8.53
N SER A 127 10.29 -3.79 7.53
CA SER A 127 10.05 -3.27 6.17
C SER A 127 9.18 -4.21 5.33
N GLN A 128 9.16 -5.50 5.69
CA GLN A 128 8.33 -6.54 5.04
C GLN A 128 6.84 -6.25 5.12
N VAL A 129 6.34 -5.84 6.29
CA VAL A 129 4.90 -5.67 6.53
C VAL A 129 4.32 -4.56 5.67
N THR A 130 5.01 -3.42 5.56
CA THR A 130 4.52 -2.28 4.75
C THR A 130 4.57 -2.57 3.25
N LEU A 131 5.64 -3.22 2.76
CA LEU A 131 5.77 -3.59 1.36
C LEU A 131 4.75 -4.69 1.00
N GLN A 132 4.52 -5.63 1.91
CA GLN A 132 3.50 -6.64 1.77
C GLN A 132 2.11 -6.01 1.71
N HIS A 133 1.76 -5.07 2.61
CA HIS A 133 0.46 -4.40 2.54
C HIS A 133 0.27 -3.59 1.24
N ALA A 134 1.33 -2.97 0.70
CA ALA A 134 1.25 -2.26 -0.58
C ALA A 134 0.94 -3.22 -1.73
N VAL A 135 1.59 -4.40 -1.75
CA VAL A 135 1.32 -5.45 -2.72
C VAL A 135 -0.08 -6.03 -2.52
N GLU A 136 -0.47 -6.34 -1.29
CA GLU A 136 -1.79 -6.89 -0.97
C GLU A 136 -2.91 -5.92 -1.36
N GLY A 137 -2.75 -4.62 -1.08
CA GLY A 137 -3.69 -3.59 -1.49
C GLY A 137 -3.86 -3.52 -3.00
N ALA A 138 -2.75 -3.45 -3.75
CA ALA A 138 -2.79 -3.40 -5.20
C ALA A 138 -3.44 -4.64 -5.82
N VAL A 139 -3.14 -5.83 -5.26
CA VAL A 139 -3.73 -7.09 -5.74
C VAL A 139 -5.22 -7.17 -5.44
N LEU A 140 -5.66 -6.79 -4.24
CA LEU A 140 -7.08 -6.82 -3.87
C LEU A 140 -7.91 -5.76 -4.59
N GLU A 141 -7.30 -4.64 -4.97
CA GLU A 141 -7.96 -3.62 -5.81
C GLU A 141 -8.19 -4.14 -7.23
N ALA A 142 -7.19 -4.78 -7.83
CA ALA A 142 -7.29 -5.31 -9.20
C ALA A 142 -8.03 -6.65 -9.31
N ALA A 143 -8.01 -7.45 -8.24
CA ALA A 143 -8.62 -8.77 -8.18
C ALA A 143 -9.36 -8.99 -6.83
N PRO A 144 -10.51 -8.32 -6.62
CA PRO A 144 -11.29 -8.41 -5.39
C PRO A 144 -11.84 -9.81 -5.09
N GLU A 145 -11.87 -10.71 -6.08
CA GLU A 145 -12.26 -12.11 -5.91
C GLU A 145 -11.17 -13.00 -5.25
N ILE A 146 -9.96 -12.48 -5.05
CA ILE A 146 -8.90 -13.20 -4.35
C ILE A 146 -9.22 -13.26 -2.86
N GLU A 147 -9.35 -14.48 -2.32
CA GLU A 147 -9.65 -14.70 -0.90
C GLU A 147 -8.40 -14.56 -0.03
N ARG A 148 -7.25 -15.00 -0.54
CA ARG A 148 -6.00 -15.08 0.23
C ARG A 148 -4.79 -14.82 -0.66
N LEU A 149 -3.77 -14.22 -0.06
CA LEU A 149 -2.46 -14.01 -0.67
C LEU A 149 -1.43 -14.85 0.07
N GLU A 150 -0.67 -15.65 -0.67
CA GLU A 150 0.40 -16.47 -0.12
C GLU A 150 1.75 -16.01 -0.66
N VAL A 151 2.59 -15.50 0.23
CA VAL A 151 3.92 -15.02 -0.14
C VAL A 151 4.98 -16.09 0.17
N ALA A 152 5.57 -16.67 -0.87
CA ALA A 152 6.73 -17.54 -0.77
C ALA A 152 7.93 -16.77 -0.19
N GLY A 153 8.56 -17.32 0.85
CA GLY A 153 9.69 -16.71 1.58
C GLY A 153 9.35 -16.25 3.01
N VAL A 154 8.07 -16.11 3.35
CA VAL A 154 7.62 -15.92 4.74
C VAL A 154 7.37 -17.29 5.35
N THR A 155 8.24 -17.73 6.27
CA THR A 155 7.85 -18.81 7.17
C THR A 155 6.73 -18.27 8.05
N ALA A 156 5.51 -18.79 7.90
CA ALA A 156 4.43 -18.56 8.84
C ALA A 156 4.95 -18.79 10.28
N PRO A 157 4.59 -17.97 11.28
CA PRO A 157 4.83 -18.35 12.66
C PRO A 157 4.08 -19.66 12.92
N SER A 158 4.85 -20.74 13.04
CA SER A 158 4.36 -22.07 13.35
C SER A 158 3.44 -22.00 14.56
N ALA A 159 2.20 -22.44 14.38
CA ALA A 159 1.24 -22.69 15.45
C ALA A 159 1.71 -23.86 16.33
N ASN A 160 2.67 -23.61 17.22
CA ASN A 160 2.83 -24.24 18.52
C ASN A 160 4.10 -23.73 19.20
N GLY A 161 3.92 -22.88 20.22
CA GLY A 161 5.02 -22.40 21.04
C GLY A 161 4.48 -21.56 22.17
N LEU A 162 3.99 -22.23 23.22
CA LEU A 162 3.60 -21.60 24.48
C LEU A 162 4.73 -20.67 24.97
N ILE A 163 4.44 -19.38 25.12
CA ILE A 163 5.35 -18.42 25.76
C ILE A 163 5.31 -18.68 27.28
N PRO A 164 6.45 -18.90 27.96
CA PRO A 164 6.49 -19.10 29.41
C PRO A 164 5.95 -17.89 30.17
N ALA A 165 5.16 -18.15 31.21
CA ALA A 165 4.48 -17.13 32.01
C ALA A 165 5.42 -16.15 32.72
N GLU A 166 6.73 -16.45 32.81
CA GLU A 166 7.71 -15.55 33.42
C GLU A 166 7.96 -14.29 32.57
N SER A 167 7.74 -14.35 31.24
CA SER A 167 7.86 -13.21 30.33
C SER A 167 6.77 -12.15 30.53
N LEU A 168 5.69 -12.47 31.25
CA LEU A 168 4.58 -11.55 31.57
C LEU A 168 4.88 -10.58 32.73
N SER A 169 6.11 -10.55 33.25
CA SER A 169 6.44 -9.83 34.49
C SER A 169 7.11 -8.46 34.33
N LEU A 170 7.23 -7.91 33.12
CA LEU A 170 7.79 -6.57 32.92
C LEU A 170 6.74 -5.57 32.41
N ARG A 171 5.97 -5.07 33.39
CA ARG A 171 5.31 -3.76 33.44
C ARG A 171 4.43 -3.39 32.23
N ARG A 172 3.24 -3.97 32.25
CA ARG A 172 1.96 -3.35 31.92
C ARG A 172 1.98 -1.82 32.18
N ARG A 173 2.03 -1.04 31.09
CA ARG A 173 1.30 0.21 30.95
C ARG A 173 0.28 0.01 29.83
N ASP A 174 -0.90 0.52 30.10
CA ASP A 174 -2.17 0.27 29.42
C ASP A 174 -2.09 0.25 27.89
N VAL A 175 -2.48 -0.89 27.29
CA VAL A 175 -2.86 -0.96 25.87
C VAL A 175 -4.35 -0.65 25.82
N GLY A 176 -4.66 0.60 25.45
CA GLY A 176 -5.96 1.00 24.95
C GLY A 176 -5.78 1.56 23.55
N GLY A 177 -6.58 1.06 22.60
CA GLY A 177 -6.73 1.60 21.25
C GLY A 177 -5.70 1.09 20.24
N GLY A 178 -6.16 0.41 19.19
CA GLY A 178 -5.44 0.43 17.92
C GLY A 178 -5.44 1.89 17.44
N GLU A 179 -4.26 2.50 17.33
CA GLU A 179 -4.13 3.82 16.72
C GLU A 179 -4.01 3.63 15.21
N GLU A 180 -4.97 4.18 14.47
CA GLU A 180 -4.80 4.57 13.07
C GLU A 180 -3.43 5.25 12.90
N LEU A 181 -2.69 4.92 11.83
CA LEU A 181 -1.49 5.64 11.45
C LEU A 181 -1.88 7.08 11.09
N GLY A 182 -1.88 7.98 12.06
CA GLY A 182 -2.15 9.40 11.86
C GLY A 182 -1.12 10.01 10.91
N TRP A 183 -1.55 10.93 10.05
CA TRP A 183 -0.67 11.72 9.19
C TRP A 183 -0.52 13.11 9.78
N GLU A 184 0.73 13.54 9.99
CA GLU A 184 1.03 14.86 10.55
C GLU A 184 1.47 15.80 9.43
N PRO A 185 0.93 17.03 9.36
CA PRO A 185 1.33 17.99 8.35
C PRO A 185 2.79 18.40 8.57
N LEU A 186 3.57 18.39 7.49
CA LEU A 186 4.93 18.91 7.48
C LEU A 186 4.89 20.41 7.20
N PRO A 187 5.19 21.29 8.18
CA PRO A 187 5.06 22.73 7.98
C PRO A 187 6.13 23.20 6.99
N ALA A 188 5.70 23.60 5.79
CA ALA A 188 6.52 24.14 4.69
C ALA A 188 7.77 23.30 4.36
N ALA A 189 7.60 22.31 3.48
CA ALA A 189 8.66 21.46 2.94
C ALA A 189 9.59 22.19 1.94
N ASP A 190 10.06 23.38 2.30
CA ASP A 190 10.98 24.19 1.50
C ASP A 190 12.42 23.75 1.78
N ALA A 191 12.72 22.51 1.37
CA ALA A 191 14.08 22.02 1.34
C ALA A 191 14.78 22.53 0.07
N PRO A 192 15.86 23.30 0.18
CA PRO A 192 16.66 23.70 -0.97
C PRO A 192 17.27 22.45 -1.64
N PRO A 193 17.47 22.45 -2.97
CA PRO A 193 17.90 21.26 -3.71
C PRO A 193 19.30 20.75 -3.30
N ASP A 194 20.16 21.62 -2.80
CA ASP A 194 21.58 21.30 -2.54
C ASP A 194 21.89 21.13 -1.04
N LEU A 195 20.91 21.29 -0.15
CA LEU A 195 21.14 21.23 1.31
C LEU A 195 20.00 20.52 2.04
N VAL A 196 20.36 19.83 3.10
CA VAL A 196 19.40 19.24 4.03
C VAL A 196 18.71 20.33 4.86
N ALA A 197 17.40 20.45 4.70
CA ALA A 197 16.56 21.21 5.62
C ALA A 197 16.18 20.36 6.83
N THR A 198 15.87 20.98 7.97
CA THR A 198 15.37 20.24 9.13
C THR A 198 14.06 20.81 9.64
N GLN A 199 13.13 19.91 9.97
CA GLN A 199 11.81 20.26 10.46
C GLN A 199 11.50 19.52 11.75
N GLN A 200 10.78 20.17 12.67
CA GLN A 200 10.24 19.50 13.85
C GLN A 200 8.78 19.14 13.62
N VAL A 201 8.44 17.87 13.85
CA VAL A 201 7.06 17.37 13.81
C VAL A 201 6.84 16.52 15.06
N ASN A 202 5.87 16.89 15.89
CA ASN A 202 5.56 16.22 17.17
C ASN A 202 6.78 15.92 18.07
N GLY A 203 7.79 16.78 18.05
CA GLY A 203 9.01 16.65 18.86
C GLY A 203 10.12 15.78 18.24
N ALA A 204 9.85 15.11 17.11
CA ALA A 204 10.88 14.46 16.30
C ALA A 204 11.54 15.48 15.36
N ARG A 205 12.88 15.41 15.24
CA ARG A 205 13.63 16.21 14.27
C ARG A 205 13.82 15.39 13.00
N LEU A 206 13.36 15.94 11.89
CA LEU A 206 13.44 15.33 10.57
C LEU A 206 14.44 16.08 9.70
N ALA A 207 15.24 15.35 8.95
CA ALA A 207 16.05 15.85 7.85
C ALA A 207 15.25 15.69 6.56
N ILE A 208 14.93 16.80 5.91
CA ILE A 208 14.18 16.87 4.67
C ILE A 208 15.15 17.17 3.53
N VAL A 209 15.08 16.35 2.49
CA VAL A 209 15.95 16.42 1.32
C VAL A 209 15.10 16.49 0.07
N ARG A 210 15.43 17.40 -0.84
CA ARG A 210 14.77 17.50 -2.14
C ARG A 210 15.74 17.04 -3.22
N ILE A 211 15.37 15.98 -3.93
CA ILE A 211 16.09 15.55 -5.14
C ILE A 211 15.14 15.69 -6.32
N ASP A 212 15.52 16.52 -7.29
CA ASP A 212 14.63 16.98 -8.37
C ASP A 212 13.32 17.56 -7.79
N ASP A 213 12.16 17.09 -8.24
CA ASP A 213 10.85 17.54 -7.75
C ASP A 213 10.31 16.70 -6.57
N GLN A 214 11.10 15.76 -6.03
CA GLN A 214 10.66 14.85 -4.98
C GLN A 214 11.28 15.16 -3.62
N LEU A 215 10.47 15.03 -2.57
CA LEU A 215 10.88 15.20 -1.18
C LEU A 215 11.10 13.86 -0.49
N TYR A 216 12.14 13.82 0.34
CA TYR A 216 12.53 12.68 1.15
C TYR A 216 12.68 13.14 2.59
N ALA A 217 12.30 12.31 3.55
CA ALA A 217 12.46 12.59 4.97
C ALA A 217 13.20 11.47 5.67
N TYR A 218 14.08 11.85 6.58
CA TYR A 218 14.86 10.98 7.45
C TYR A 218 14.82 11.50 8.87
N ARG A 219 15.15 10.67 9.87
CA ARG A 219 15.48 11.21 11.20
C ARG A 219 16.77 12.04 11.11
N ASP A 220 16.79 13.18 11.80
CA ASP A 220 17.96 14.07 11.85
C ASP A 220 19.04 13.52 12.82
N ALA A 221 19.66 12.42 12.42
CA ALA A 221 20.79 11.77 13.09
C ALA A 221 21.61 10.94 12.10
N CYS A 222 22.91 11.21 12.03
CA CYS A 222 23.84 10.43 11.22
C CYS A 222 24.13 9.09 11.90
N PRO A 223 23.92 7.95 11.23
CA PRO A 223 24.15 6.63 11.81
C PRO A 223 25.64 6.30 12.08
N SER A 224 26.57 7.11 11.54
CA SER A 224 28.01 6.93 11.74
C SER A 224 28.56 7.71 12.95
N CYS A 225 28.02 8.90 13.25
CA CYS A 225 28.55 9.78 14.28
C CYS A 225 27.51 10.37 15.24
N ASP A 226 26.24 9.99 15.08
CA ASP A 226 25.07 10.50 15.80
C ASP A 226 24.84 12.03 15.67
N GLY A 227 25.62 12.69 14.82
CA GLY A 227 25.52 14.13 14.55
C GLY A 227 24.29 14.48 13.73
N SER A 228 23.83 15.73 13.84
CA SER A 228 22.75 16.25 13.00
C SER A 228 23.18 16.32 11.52
N LEU A 229 22.22 16.06 10.63
CA LEU A 229 22.35 16.19 9.19
C LEU A 229 21.99 17.59 8.69
N ALA A 230 21.53 18.49 9.58
CA ALA A 230 21.12 19.84 9.24
C ALA A 230 22.19 20.60 8.44
N GLY A 231 21.80 21.12 7.27
CA GLY A 231 22.71 21.84 6.38
C GLY A 231 23.81 20.98 5.76
N GLY A 232 23.70 19.65 5.83
CA GLY A 232 24.55 18.74 5.06
C GLY A 232 24.40 19.01 3.56
N PRO A 233 25.49 19.02 2.78
CA PRO A 233 25.40 19.23 1.35
C PRO A 233 24.83 17.99 0.66
N VAL A 234 24.11 18.25 -0.43
CA VAL A 234 23.49 17.22 -1.27
C VAL A 234 24.04 17.38 -2.68
N HIS A 235 24.61 16.31 -3.22
CA HIS A 235 25.25 16.28 -4.53
C HIS A 235 24.64 15.14 -5.37
N GLY A 236 23.79 15.48 -6.33
CA GLY A 236 23.00 14.48 -7.04
C GLY A 236 22.11 13.73 -6.05
N ASP A 237 22.26 12.41 -5.95
CA ASP A 237 21.49 11.58 -5.00
C ASP A 237 22.17 11.43 -3.63
N LEU A 238 23.36 12.03 -3.41
CA LEU A 238 24.16 11.78 -2.21
C LEU A 238 24.07 12.93 -1.22
N LEU A 239 23.69 12.61 0.02
CA LEU A 239 23.74 13.49 1.18
C LEU A 239 25.03 13.23 1.96
N ASP A 240 25.79 14.29 2.23
CA ASP A 240 27.01 14.20 3.04
C ASP A 240 26.73 14.65 4.48
N CYS A 241 27.11 13.83 5.45
CA CYS A 241 27.02 14.23 6.86
C CYS A 241 28.02 15.35 7.14
N PRO A 242 27.59 16.53 7.63
CA PRO A 242 28.49 17.65 7.89
C PRO A 242 29.47 17.40 9.04
N GLY A 243 29.18 16.43 9.91
CA GLY A 243 30.02 16.08 11.06
C GLY A 243 31.16 15.12 10.75
N CYS A 244 30.89 14.05 10.00
CA CYS A 244 31.87 12.97 9.76
C CYS A 244 32.18 12.71 8.29
N GLY A 245 31.44 13.32 7.36
CA GLY A 245 31.62 13.15 5.92
C GLY A 245 31.08 11.83 5.36
N SER A 246 30.41 10.98 6.16
CA SER A 246 29.70 9.81 5.64
C SER A 246 28.67 10.25 4.60
N MET A 247 28.60 9.50 3.50
CA MET A 247 27.71 9.79 2.38
C MET A 247 26.55 8.80 2.34
N PHE A 248 25.35 9.29 2.09
CA PHE A 248 24.13 8.50 2.07
C PHE A 248 23.34 8.75 0.79
N ASP A 249 22.94 7.68 0.12
CA ASP A 249 22.12 7.74 -1.08
C ASP A 249 20.65 8.00 -0.69
N VAL A 250 20.20 9.22 -0.96
CA VAL A 250 18.87 9.75 -0.62
C VAL A 250 17.77 9.02 -1.38
N ARG A 251 18.00 8.58 -2.62
CA ARG A 251 16.98 7.82 -3.38
C ARG A 251 16.89 6.37 -2.95
N ARG A 252 17.99 5.81 -2.43
CA ARG A 252 18.06 4.42 -1.94
C ARG A 252 17.90 4.34 -0.43
N ALA A 253 16.86 5.00 0.09
CA ALA A 253 16.47 4.99 1.50
C ALA A 253 17.62 5.31 2.46
N GLY A 254 18.49 6.25 2.09
CA GLY A 254 19.61 6.69 2.91
C GLY A 254 20.72 5.67 3.05
N ARG A 255 20.86 4.71 2.12
CA ARG A 255 21.93 3.70 2.15
C ARG A 255 23.29 4.38 2.20
N ALA A 256 24.14 3.96 3.14
CA ALA A 256 25.50 4.47 3.23
C ALA A 256 26.33 4.02 2.02
N ALA A 257 27.07 4.95 1.42
CA ALA A 257 27.90 4.69 0.23
C ALA A 257 29.04 3.71 0.50
N ASP A 258 29.48 3.61 1.75
CA ASP A 258 30.51 2.69 2.22
C ASP A 258 29.97 1.30 2.65
N GLY A 259 28.67 1.07 2.49
CA GLY A 259 28.00 -0.16 2.94
C GLY A 259 27.72 -0.23 4.44
N GLY A 260 27.92 0.87 5.17
CA GLY A 260 27.55 1.02 6.57
C GLY A 260 26.04 1.11 6.81
N ARG A 261 25.66 1.45 8.05
CA ARG A 261 24.25 1.67 8.42
C ARG A 261 23.71 2.89 7.67
N GLY A 262 22.55 2.75 7.03
CA GLY A 262 21.86 3.83 6.35
C GLY A 262 21.11 4.77 7.30
N LEU A 263 20.64 5.89 6.77
CA LEU A 263 19.74 6.80 7.47
C LEU A 263 18.41 6.09 7.82
N ASP A 264 17.71 6.61 8.81
CA ASP A 264 16.38 6.11 9.21
C ASP A 264 15.28 6.89 8.45
N PRO A 265 14.62 6.31 7.43
CA PRO A 265 13.64 7.00 6.60
C PRO A 265 12.31 7.22 7.33
N VAL A 266 11.68 8.36 7.05
CA VAL A 266 10.35 8.72 7.56
C VAL A 266 9.39 8.84 6.37
N PRO A 267 8.28 8.08 6.32
CA PRO A 267 7.34 8.13 5.20
C PRO A 267 6.74 9.52 4.99
N LEU A 268 6.66 9.93 3.72
CA LEU A 268 6.04 11.17 3.26
C LEU A 268 4.87 10.85 2.31
N LEU A 269 3.84 11.68 2.36
CA LEU A 269 2.74 11.69 1.41
C LEU A 269 2.56 13.12 0.89
N ASP A 270 2.54 13.28 -0.43
CA ASP A 270 2.21 14.54 -1.10
C ASP A 270 0.92 14.33 -1.89
N ASP A 271 -0.14 15.05 -1.51
CA ASP A 271 -1.48 14.96 -2.10
C ASP A 271 -1.87 16.18 -2.93
N GLY A 272 -0.92 17.10 -3.17
CA GLY A 272 -1.15 18.36 -3.89
C GLY A 272 -1.74 19.49 -3.04
N ASP A 273 -2.32 19.19 -1.87
CA ASP A 273 -2.77 20.19 -0.87
C ASP A 273 -1.71 20.40 0.24
N GLY A 274 -0.75 19.48 0.36
CA GLY A 274 0.44 19.63 1.20
C GLY A 274 1.21 18.33 1.42
N VAL A 275 2.33 18.44 2.13
CA VAL A 275 3.17 17.28 2.46
C VAL A 275 2.90 16.84 3.90
N ARG A 276 2.74 15.53 4.10
CA ARG A 276 2.44 14.92 5.41
C ARG A 276 3.44 13.81 5.72
N VAL A 277 3.74 13.60 7.00
CA VAL A 277 4.61 12.52 7.50
C VAL A 277 3.83 11.55 8.39
N ALA A 278 4.22 10.28 8.41
CA ALA A 278 3.53 9.28 9.23
C ALA A 278 3.81 9.48 10.73
N ALA A 279 2.78 9.73 11.55
CA ALA A 279 2.90 9.97 12.99
C ALA A 279 3.53 8.80 13.75
N GLY A 280 3.26 7.56 13.30
CA GLY A 280 3.85 6.34 13.88
C GLY A 280 5.37 6.27 13.71
N ALA A 281 5.93 6.93 12.70
CA ALA A 281 7.37 7.00 12.47
C ALA A 281 8.06 8.13 13.26
N LEU A 282 7.31 8.98 13.97
CA LEU A 282 7.84 10.11 14.75
C LEU A 282 8.03 9.79 16.23
N ARG A 283 7.56 8.63 16.69
CA ARG A 283 7.68 8.19 18.09
C ARG A 283 9.00 7.46 18.36
#